data_AF-A0A933N187-F1
#
_entry.id   AF-A0A933N187-F1
#
_cell.length_a   1.000
_cell.length_b   1.000
_cell.length_c   1.000
_cell.angle_alpha   90.00
_cell.angle_beta   90.00
_cell.angle_gamma   90.00
#
_symmetry.space_group_name_H-M   'P 1'
#
loop_
_entity.id
_entity.type
_entity.pdbx_description
1 polymer ?
#
loop_
_entity_poly.entity_id
_entity_poly.type
_entity_poly.pdbx_seq_one_letter_code
_entity_poly.pdbx_strand_id
1 'polypeptide(L)'
;MEKALKHFSDRKKPDFANSIKESISSLESLAQILLGTKWTLGGLTKKLKIHPCFCEGLNKLYGWTSDAGGIRHGKSGKEPEPSLEEARFMLTFSLL
;
A
#
# COMPACT_ATOMS: atom_id res chain seq x y z
N MET A 1 9.92 -2.24 1.06
CA MET A 1 9.84 -3.44 0.20
C MET A 1 10.32 -4.72 0.87
N GLU A 2 11.55 -4.81 1.37
CA GLU A 2 12.04 -6.02 2.04
C GLU A 2 11.13 -6.50 3.19
N LYS A 3 10.59 -5.55 3.97
CA LYS A 3 9.59 -5.85 5.02
C LYS A 3 8.30 -6.44 4.46
N ALA A 4 7.77 -5.88 3.38
CA ALA A 4 6.56 -6.40 2.72
C ALA A 4 6.76 -7.85 2.28
N LEU A 5 7.87 -8.13 1.60
CA LEU A 5 8.23 -9.48 1.14
C LEU A 5 8.42 -10.45 2.32
N LYS A 6 9.05 -10.00 3.41
CA LYS A 6 9.21 -10.81 4.62
C LYS A 6 7.87 -11.21 5.23
N HIS A 7 6.92 -10.27 5.32
CA HIS A 7 5.58 -10.55 5.84
C HIS A 7 4.76 -11.47 4.92
N PHE A 8 4.93 -11.34 3.61
CA PHE A 8 4.25 -12.17 2.62
C PHE A 8 4.79 -13.61 2.54
N SER A 9 6.12 -13.77 2.64
CA SER A 9 6.80 -15.04 2.36
C SER A 9 6.87 -16.02 3.55
N ASP A 10 6.43 -15.61 4.73
CA ASP A 10 6.34 -16.51 5.90
C ASP A 10 5.28 -17.60 5.64
N ARG A 11 5.76 -18.82 5.38
CA ARG A 11 4.90 -19.98 5.10
C ARG A 11 4.22 -20.55 6.35
N LYS A 12 4.69 -20.22 7.55
CA LYS A 12 4.13 -20.71 8.82
C LYS A 12 3.07 -19.76 9.35
N LYS A 13 3.31 -18.45 9.22
CA LYS A 13 2.41 -17.40 9.70
C LYS A 13 2.50 -16.17 8.78
N PRO A 14 1.88 -16.21 7.60
CA PRO A 14 1.88 -15.05 6.72
C PRO A 14 1.16 -13.87 7.36
N ASP A 15 1.67 -12.66 7.10
CA ASP A 15 1.08 -11.41 7.58
C ASP A 15 0.73 -10.51 6.39
N PHE A 16 -0.38 -10.85 5.73
CA PHE A 16 -0.85 -10.17 4.52
C PHE A 16 -1.19 -8.71 4.78
N ALA A 17 -1.71 -8.39 5.97
CA ALA A 17 -2.00 -7.02 6.37
C ALA A 17 -0.72 -6.18 6.42
N ASN A 18 0.31 -6.62 7.15
CA ASN A 18 1.57 -5.88 7.18
C ASN A 18 2.29 -5.90 5.83
N SER A 19 2.15 -6.95 5.01
CA SER A 19 2.65 -6.93 3.63
C SER A 19 2.05 -5.78 2.83
N ILE A 20 0.71 -5.66 2.81
CA ILE A 20 -0.01 -4.59 2.08
C ILE A 20 0.38 -3.19 2.61
N LYS A 21 0.46 -3.04 3.94
CA LYS A 21 0.88 -1.79 4.59
C LYS A 21 2.28 -1.36 4.18
N GLU A 22 3.23 -2.29 4.18
CA GLU A 22 4.62 -1.99 3.80
C GLU A 22 4.74 -1.74 2.29
N SER A 23 3.94 -2.40 1.45
CA SER A 23 3.85 -2.14 0.00
C SER A 23 3.42 -0.71 -0.31
N ILE A 24 2.30 -0.23 0.25
CA ILE A 24 1.82 1.14 -0.01
C ILE A 24 2.78 2.18 0.57
N SER A 25 3.41 1.88 1.72
CA SER A 25 4.40 2.77 2.34
C SER A 25 5.68 2.90 1.50
N SER A 26 6.10 1.84 0.79
CA SER A 26 7.19 1.96 -0.19
C SER A 26 6.85 2.84 -1.38
N LEU A 27 5.64 2.75 -1.93
CA LEU A 27 5.21 3.63 -3.03
C LEU A 27 5.16 5.09 -2.59
N GLU A 28 4.66 5.37 -1.38
CA GLU A 28 4.69 6.71 -0.80
C GLU A 28 6.13 7.22 -0.70
N SER A 29 7.04 6.41 -0.14
CA SER A 29 8.44 6.78 0.01
C SER A 29 9.11 7.07 -1.35
N LEU A 30 8.83 6.26 -2.37
CA LEU A 30 9.31 6.49 -3.73
C LEU A 30 8.79 7.82 -4.29
N ALA A 31 7.49 8.09 -4.17
CA ALA A 31 6.91 9.34 -4.62
C ALA A 31 7.49 10.56 -3.89
N GLN A 32 7.80 10.43 -2.59
CA GLN A 32 8.48 11.49 -1.82
C GLN A 32 9.90 11.76 -2.35
N ILE A 33 10.65 10.70 -2.68
CA ILE A 33 11.99 10.81 -3.27
C ILE A 33 11.92 11.51 -4.63
N LEU A 34 11.01 11.06 -5.51
CA LEU A 34 10.87 11.61 -6.86
C LEU A 34 10.46 13.09 -6.86
N LEU A 35 9.66 13.51 -5.89
CA LEU A 35 9.12 14.87 -5.79
C LEU A 35 9.91 15.78 -4.83
N GLY A 36 10.91 15.24 -4.13
CA GLY A 36 11.70 15.98 -3.15
C GLY A 36 10.87 16.56 -2.00
N THR A 37 9.74 15.96 -1.65
CA THR A 37 8.80 16.50 -0.66
C THR A 37 8.19 15.39 0.19
N LYS A 38 8.05 15.63 1.50
CA LYS A 38 7.41 14.69 2.43
C LYS A 38 5.92 14.97 2.48
N TRP A 39 5.11 14.04 1.97
CA TRP A 39 3.66 14.10 2.01
C TRP A 39 3.06 12.70 1.89
N THR A 40 1.75 12.57 2.11
CA THR A 40 1.04 11.31 1.87
C THR A 40 0.96 11.00 0.38
N LEU A 41 0.92 9.71 0.01
CA LEU A 41 0.76 9.31 -1.40
C LEU A 41 -0.44 9.99 -2.04
N GLY A 42 -1.56 10.09 -1.33
CA GLY A 42 -2.77 10.77 -1.80
C GLY A 42 -2.59 12.25 -2.18
N GLY A 43 -1.67 12.96 -1.53
CA GLY A 43 -1.33 14.33 -1.95
C GLY A 43 -0.19 14.41 -2.97
N LEU A 44 0.71 13.42 -2.99
CA LEU A 44 1.79 13.33 -3.97
C LEU A 44 1.28 13.03 -5.37
N THR A 45 0.20 12.24 -5.53
CA THR A 45 -0.40 11.92 -6.83
C THR A 45 -0.82 13.16 -7.62
N LYS A 46 -1.11 14.29 -6.96
CA LYS A 46 -1.42 15.57 -7.62
C LYS A 46 -0.21 16.24 -8.28
N LYS A 47 1.01 15.86 -7.87
CA LYS A 47 2.28 16.42 -8.35
C LYS A 47 3.01 15.48 -9.31
N LEU A 48 2.63 14.20 -9.36
CA LEU A 48 3.19 13.23 -10.29
C LEU A 48 2.71 13.54 -11.72
N LYS A 49 3.63 13.59 -12.68
CA LYS A 49 3.33 13.76 -14.10
C LYS A 49 2.98 12.41 -14.75
N ILE A 50 1.96 11.74 -14.24
CA ILE A 50 1.47 10.44 -14.73
C ILE A 50 0.00 10.55 -15.11
N HIS A 51 -0.51 9.57 -15.87
CA HIS A 51 -1.87 9.62 -16.40
C HIS A 51 -2.92 9.78 -15.26
N PRO A 52 -3.90 10.70 -15.39
CA PRO A 52 -4.86 10.98 -14.32
C PRO A 52 -5.60 9.74 -13.78
N CYS A 53 -6.03 8.83 -14.65
CA CYS A 53 -6.68 7.58 -14.24
C CYS A 53 -5.78 6.69 -13.37
N PHE A 54 -4.46 6.69 -13.61
CA PHE A 54 -3.52 5.95 -12.78
C PHE A 54 -3.37 6.61 -11.41
N CYS A 55 -3.29 7.95 -11.35
CA CYS A 55 -3.33 8.69 -10.09
C CYS A 55 -4.61 8.40 -9.29
N GLU A 56 -5.76 8.32 -9.97
CA GLU A 56 -7.02 7.97 -9.33
C GLU A 56 -6.97 6.55 -8.75
N GLY A 57 -6.46 5.57 -9.51
CA GLY A 57 -6.24 4.21 -9.02
C GLY A 57 -5.34 4.16 -7.79
N LEU A 58 -4.21 4.88 -7.80
CA LEU A 58 -3.31 5.02 -6.65
C LEU A 58 -4.03 5.61 -5.43
N ASN A 59 -4.86 6.63 -5.63
CA ASN A 59 -5.63 7.25 -4.56
C ASN A 59 -6.67 6.30 -3.98
N LYS A 60 -7.32 5.46 -4.80
CA LYS A 60 -8.26 4.44 -4.34
C LYS A 60 -7.56 3.34 -3.55
N LEU A 61 -6.39 2.87 -4.00
CA LEU A 61 -5.57 1.90 -3.26
C LEU A 61 -5.05 2.50 -1.95
N TYR A 62 -4.58 3.75 -1.97
CA TYR A 62 -4.18 4.45 -0.76
C TYR A 62 -5.36 4.60 0.21
N GLY A 63 -6.55 4.98 -0.29
CA GLY A 63 -7.77 5.05 0.50
C GLY A 63 -8.10 3.71 1.16
N TRP A 64 -8.18 2.63 0.39
CA TRP A 64 -8.45 1.28 0.91
C TRP A 64 -7.43 0.83 1.97
N THR A 65 -6.14 1.07 1.74
CA THR A 65 -5.10 0.68 2.69
C THR A 65 -4.97 1.62 3.90
N SER A 66 -5.46 2.85 3.79
CA SER A 66 -5.33 3.91 4.81
C SER A 66 -6.60 4.17 5.61
N ASP A 67 -7.75 3.60 5.23
CA ASP A 67 -9.03 3.85 5.90
C ASP A 67 -8.99 3.39 7.37
N ALA A 68 -9.82 4.02 8.20
CA ALA A 68 -9.84 3.85 9.66
C ALA A 68 -10.34 2.46 10.12
N GLY A 69 -10.94 1.67 9.22
CA GLY A 69 -11.22 0.23 9.42
C GLY A 69 -10.22 -0.70 8.73
N GLY A 70 -9.40 -0.18 7.83
CA GLY A 70 -8.54 -0.95 6.95
C GLY A 70 -7.21 -1.37 7.57
N ILE A 71 -6.44 -2.09 6.75
CA ILE A 71 -5.15 -2.73 7.01
C ILE A 71 -4.19 -1.93 7.91
N ARG A 72 -4.20 -0.58 7.87
CA ARG A 72 -3.28 0.29 8.63
C ARG A 72 -3.73 0.66 10.05
N HIS A 73 -5.01 0.63 10.40
CA HIS A 73 -5.51 1.22 11.66
C HIS A 73 -5.82 0.24 12.79
N GLY A 74 -5.72 -1.07 12.54
CA GLY A 74 -5.99 -2.06 13.57
C GLY A 74 -7.50 -2.30 13.73
N LYS A 75 -7.83 -3.58 13.85
CA LYS A 75 -9.15 -4.16 13.69
C LYS A 75 -10.23 -3.48 14.53
N SER A 76 -11.30 -3.05 13.88
CA SER A 76 -12.64 -2.92 14.50
C SER A 76 -13.45 -4.21 14.37
N GLY A 77 -12.79 -5.38 14.34
CA GLY A 77 -13.42 -6.71 14.43
C GLY A 77 -14.44 -7.12 13.35
N LYS A 78 -14.80 -6.23 12.41
CA LYS A 78 -15.88 -6.45 11.42
C LYS A 78 -15.42 -6.59 9.98
N GLU A 79 -14.18 -6.21 9.65
CA GLU A 79 -13.65 -6.34 8.29
C GLU A 79 -12.94 -7.69 8.07
N PRO A 80 -13.09 -8.30 6.88
CA PRO A 80 -12.38 -9.53 6.54
C PRO A 80 -10.87 -9.31 6.50
N GLU A 81 -10.11 -10.34 6.90
CA GLU A 81 -8.66 -10.34 6.71
C GLU A 81 -8.32 -10.24 5.21
N PRO A 82 -7.26 -9.52 4.84
CA PRO A 82 -6.76 -9.53 3.48
C PRO A 82 -6.39 -10.95 3.06
N SER A 83 -6.81 -11.29 1.85
CA SER A 83 -6.46 -12.51 1.16
C SER A 83 -4.99 -12.53 0.70
N LEU A 84 -4.50 -13.72 0.38
CA LEU A 84 -3.21 -13.92 -0.28
C LEU A 84 -3.17 -13.15 -1.62
N GLU A 85 -4.27 -13.16 -2.36
CA GLU A 85 -4.43 -12.52 -3.66
C GLU A 85 -4.28 -11.00 -3.55
N GLU A 86 -4.93 -10.37 -2.57
CA GLU A 86 -4.80 -8.93 -2.29
C GLU A 86 -3.38 -8.56 -1.90
N ALA A 87 -2.74 -9.36 -1.03
CA ALA A 87 -1.36 -9.12 -0.63
C ALA A 87 -0.37 -9.31 -1.79
N ARG A 88 -0.57 -10.35 -2.63
CA ARG A 88 0.25 -10.61 -3.81
C ARG A 88 0.09 -9.50 -4.84
N PHE A 89 -1.14 -9.05 -5.09
CA PHE A 89 -1.43 -7.94 -5.99
C PHE A 89 -0.69 -6.68 -5.52
N MET A 90 -0.84 -6.32 -4.24
CA MET A 90 -0.17 -5.14 -3.69
C MET A 90 1.35 -5.23 -3.73
N LEU A 91 1.92 -6.39 -3.43
CA LEU A 91 3.36 -6.62 -3.51
C LEU A 91 3.87 -6.45 -4.94
N THR A 92 3.19 -7.07 -5.91
CA THR A 92 3.55 -7.00 -7.34
C THR A 92 3.38 -5.58 -7.89
N PHE A 93 2.28 -4.91 -7.53
CA PHE A 93 1.98 -3.55 -7.97
C PHE A 93 3.01 -2.54 -7.47
N SER A 94 3.53 -2.73 -6.26
CA SER A 94 4.52 -1.82 -5.66
C SER A 94 5.97 -2.10 -6.05
N LEU A 95 6.23 -3.21 -6.78
CA LEU A 95 7.55 -3.63 -7.25
C LEU A 95 8.00 -2.93 -8.55
N LEU A 96 7.12 -2.14 -9.16
CA LEU A 96 7.38 -1.35 -10.38
C LEU A 96 7.99 0.02 -10.07
#